data_AF-A0A354WML0-F1
#
_entry.id   AF-A0A354WML0-F1
#
_cell.length_a   1.000
_cell.length_b   1.000
_cell.length_c   1.000
_cell.angle_alpha   90.00
_cell.angle_beta   90.00
_cell.angle_gamma   90.00
#
_symmetry.space_group_name_H-M   'P 1'
#
loop_
_entity.id
_entity.type
_entity.pdbx_description
1 polymer ?
#
loop_
_entity_poly.entity_id
_entity_poly.type
_entity_poly.pdbx_seq_one_letter_code
_entity_poly.pdbx_strand_id
1 'polypeptide(L)' 'MKIPKRIAQALINSLKGGVVPRVGLPYVTVGRKDEIDALLRDVDIIADGGASFRFIVGKYGSGKSFLLQTIR' A
#
# COMPACT_ATOMS: atom_id res chain seq x y z
N MET A 1 0.64 20.12 0.58
CA MET A 1 -0.08 19.28 -0.42
C MET A 1 -1.58 19.51 -0.25
N LYS A 2 -2.35 19.77 -1.30
CA LYS A 2 -3.81 20.03 -1.19
C LYS A 2 -4.56 18.80 -1.72
N ILE A 3 -5.28 18.10 -0.84
CA ILE A 3 -6.04 16.89 -1.21
C ILE A 3 -7.35 17.33 -1.88
N PRO A 4 -7.67 16.85 -3.10
CA PRO A 4 -8.97 17.13 -3.72
C PRO A 4 -10.12 16.66 -2.83
N LYS A 5 -11.15 17.49 -2.63
CA LYS A 5 -12.27 17.22 -1.71
C LYS A 5 -12.94 15.86 -1.95
N ARG A 6 -13.10 15.46 -3.22
CA ARG A 6 -13.64 14.15 -3.61
C ARG A 6 -12.77 12.99 -3.11
N ILE A 7 -11.44 13.11 -3.21
CA ILE A 7 -10.51 12.08 -2.73
C ILE A 7 -10.53 12.03 -1.20
N ALA A 8 -10.50 13.19 -0.53
CA ALA A 8 -10.59 13.25 0.92
C ALA A 8 -11.87 12.60 1.45
N GLN A 9 -13.02 12.85 0.82
CA GLN A 9 -14.30 12.24 1.21
C GLN A 9 -14.30 10.72 1.03
N ALA A 10 -13.81 10.23 -0.12
CA ALA A 10 -13.71 8.79 -0.38
C ALA A 10 -12.80 8.12 0.65
N LEU A 11 -11.66 8.74 0.96
CA LEU A 11 -10.70 8.25 1.93
C LEU A 11 -11.30 8.16 3.35
N ILE A 12 -11.94 9.23 3.82
CA ILE A 12 -12.59 9.25 5.14
C ILE A 12 -13.71 8.19 5.22
N ASN A 13 -14.53 8.06 4.19
CA ASN A 13 -15.63 7.08 4.18
C ASN A 13 -15.13 5.65 4.26
N SER A 14 -14.07 5.31 3.49
CA SER A 14 -13.46 3.98 3.54
C SER A 14 -12.86 3.66 4.91
N LEU A 15 -12.10 4.60 5.48
CA LEU A 15 -11.48 4.41 6.80
C LEU A 15 -12.52 4.26 7.91
N LYS A 16 -13.59 5.06 7.90
CA LYS A 16 -14.71 4.91 8.84
C LYS A 16 -15.38 3.55 8.74
N GLY A 17 -15.48 3.00 7.53
CA GLY A 17 -16.04 1.66 7.28
C GLY A 17 -15.08 0.50 7.60
N GLY A 18 -13.86 0.77 8.08
CA GLY A 18 -12.86 -0.27 8.35
C GLY A 18 -12.31 -0.96 7.09
N VAL A 19 -12.48 -0.34 5.92
CA VAL A 19 -12.02 -0.88 4.63
C VAL A 19 -10.85 -0.08 4.09
N VAL A 20 -9.99 -0.74 3.31
CA VAL A 20 -8.87 -0.07 2.64
C VAL A 20 -9.43 0.84 1.54
N PRO A 21 -9.08 2.15 1.51
CA PRO A 21 -9.54 3.04 0.45
C PRO A 21 -9.04 2.59 -0.92
N ARG A 22 -9.80 2.85 -1.98
CA ARG A 22 -9.38 2.55 -3.37
C ARG A 22 -8.68 3.71 -4.07
N VAL A 23 -8.72 4.90 -3.46
CA VAL A 23 -8.10 6.13 -3.97
C VAL A 23 -7.53 6.93 -2.80
N GLY A 24 -6.50 7.72 -3.07
CA GLY A 24 -5.93 8.64 -2.08
C GLY A 24 -5.04 7.99 -1.03
N LEU A 25 -4.72 6.69 -1.13
CA LEU A 25 -3.77 6.01 -0.26
C LEU A 25 -2.43 6.76 -0.09
N PRO A 26 -1.82 7.33 -1.14
CA PRO A 26 -0.56 8.04 -1.02
C PRO A 26 -0.60 9.23 -0.04
N TYR A 27 -1.79 9.78 0.25
CA TYR A 27 -1.93 10.89 1.19
C TYR A 27 -1.88 10.47 2.66
N VAL A 28 -2.05 9.18 2.98
CA VAL A 28 -2.13 8.68 4.36
C VAL A 28 -1.23 7.49 4.64
N THR A 29 -0.52 6.98 3.63
CA THR A 29 0.42 5.87 3.82
C THR A 29 1.67 6.38 4.54
N VAL A 30 2.01 5.75 5.65
CA VAL A 30 3.17 6.10 6.48
C VAL A 30 3.94 4.85 6.91
N GLY A 31 5.25 5.01 7.16
CA GLY A 31 6.07 4.00 7.84
C GLY A 31 6.21 2.67 7.10
N ARG A 32 6.27 2.68 5.76
CA ARG A 32 6.39 1.47 4.91
C ARG A 32 7.71 1.39 4.13
N LYS A 33 8.73 2.12 4.56
CA LYS A 33 9.98 2.23 3.81
C LYS A 33 10.64 0.87 3.62
N ASP A 34 10.79 0.12 4.70
CA ASP A 34 11.49 -1.17 4.67
C ASP A 34 10.73 -2.21 3.82
N GLU A 35 9.40 -2.23 3.89
CA GLU A 35 8.59 -3.13 3.05
C GLU A 35 8.66 -2.74 1.56
N ILE A 36 8.62 -1.45 1.25
CA ILE A 36 8.75 -0.96 -0.13
C ILE A 36 10.15 -1.28 -0.66
N ASP A 37 11.21 -0.99 0.10
CA ASP A 37 12.59 -1.29 -0.29
C ASP A 37 12.80 -2.79 -0.52
N ALA A 38 12.15 -3.64 0.27
CA ALA A 38 12.19 -5.08 0.07
C ALA A 38 11.54 -5.51 -1.26
N LEU A 39 10.40 -4.91 -1.61
CA LEU A 39 9.67 -5.21 -2.85
C LEU A 39 10.38 -4.64 -4.09
N LEU A 40 11.00 -3.47 -3.98
CA LEU A 40 11.79 -2.90 -5.08
C LEU A 40 12.95 -3.81 -5.46
N ARG A 41 13.61 -4.44 -4.48
CA ARG A 41 14.64 -5.46 -4.76
C ARG A 41 14.11 -6.67 -5.53
N ASP A 42 12.85 -7.06 -5.32
CA ASP A 42 12.26 -8.15 -6.12
C ASP A 42 12.07 -7.72 -7.57
N VAL A 43 11.67 -6.47 -7.78
CA VAL A 43 11.52 -5.90 -9.13
C VAL A 43 12.86 -5.92 -9.86
N ASP A 44 13.96 -5.58 -9.19
CA ASP A 44 15.30 -5.65 -9.76
C ASP A 44 15.68 -7.10 -10.16
N ILE A 45 15.42 -8.08 -9.30
CA ILE A 45 15.65 -9.51 -9.61
C ILE A 45 14.83 -9.96 -10.82
N ILE A 46 13.57 -9.52 -10.92
CA ILE A 46 12.69 -9.84 -12.05
C ILE A 46 13.20 -9.17 -13.34
N ALA A 47 13.69 -7.93 -13.25
CA ALA A 47 14.25 -7.22 -14.40
C ALA A 47 15.49 -7.92 -14.98
N ASP A 48 16.27 -8.60 -14.15
CA ASP A 48 17.43 -9.41 -14.55
C ASP A 48 17.06 -10.82 -15.08
N GLY A 49 15.76 -11.11 -15.27
CA GLY A 49 15.26 -12.37 -15.81
C GLY A 49 14.96 -13.45 -14.77
N GLY A 50 14.98 -13.10 -13.48
CA GLY A 50 14.58 -13.97 -12.38
C GLY A 50 13.06 -14.01 -12.15
N ALA A 51 12.66 -14.67 -11.06
CA ALA A 51 11.29 -14.69 -10.56
C ALA A 51 11.29 -14.48 -9.04
N SER A 52 10.28 -13.79 -8.51
CA SER A 52 10.11 -13.59 -7.06
C SER A 52 8.67 -13.87 -6.64
N PHE A 53 8.51 -14.41 -5.43
CA PHE A 53 7.22 -14.65 -4.79
C PHE A 53 7.36 -14.39 -3.29
N ARG A 54 6.38 -13.69 -2.68
CA ARG A 54 6.38 -13.39 -1.25
C ARG A 54 5.06 -13.68 -0.56
N PHE A 55 5.17 -14.12 0.69
CA PHE A 55 4.07 -14.11 1.64
C PHE A 55 4.16 -12.88 2.54
N ILE A 56 3.09 -12.10 2.61
CA ILE A 56 2.96 -10.98 3.55
C ILE A 56 2.14 -11.46 4.76
N VAL A 57 2.81 -11.64 5.90
CA VAL A 57 2.22 -12.20 7.12
C VAL A 57 2.16 -11.15 8.23
N GLY A 58 1.12 -11.19 9.06
CA GLY A 58 0.94 -10.26 10.17
C GLY A 58 -0.46 -10.31 10.79
N LYS A 59 -0.64 -9.71 11.96
CA LYS A 59 -1.92 -9.70 12.71
C LYS A 59 -3.05 -9.03 11.91
N TYR A 60 -4.31 -9.32 12.26
CA TYR A 60 -5.46 -8.58 11.71
C TYR A 60 -5.28 -7.07 11.96
N GLY A 61 -5.63 -6.24 10.98
CA GLY A 61 -5.44 -4.78 11.07
C GLY A 61 -3.99 -4.28 10.91
N SER A 62 -2.98 -5.14 10.73
CA SER A 62 -1.57 -4.70 10.59
C SER A 62 -1.24 -3.95 9.29
N GLY A 63 -2.23 -3.77 8.40
CA GLY A 63 -2.07 -3.04 7.14
C GLY A 63 -1.55 -3.87 5.97
N LYS A 64 -1.65 -5.21 5.99
CA LYS A 64 -1.22 -6.07 4.86
C LYS A 64 -1.91 -5.71 3.53
N SER A 65 -3.23 -5.64 3.53
CA SER A 65 -4.01 -5.23 2.36
C SER A 65 -3.74 -3.78 1.97
N PHE A 66 -3.45 -2.94 2.96
CA PHE A 66 -3.11 -1.54 2.75
C PHE A 66 -1.76 -1.38 2.04
N LEU A 67 -0.74 -2.14 2.48
CA LEU A 67 0.56 -2.23 1.82
C LEU A 67 0.40 -2.65 0.36
N LEU A 68 -0.31 -3.75 0.09
CA LEU A 68 -0.55 -4.24 -1.28
C LEU A 68 -1.25 -3.22 -2.18
N GLN A 69 -2.21 -2.45 -1.66
CA GLN A 69 -2.87 -1.39 -2.43
C GLN A 69 -1.99 -0.15 -2.63
N THR A 70 -0.96 0.06 -1.80
CA THR A 70 -0.01 1.18 -1.96
C THR A 70 0.88 0.99 -3.18
N ILE A 71 1.21 -0.27 -3.51
CA ILE A 71 2.14 -0.64 -4.58
C ILE A 71 1.42 -0.80 -5.94
N ARG A 72 0.08 -0.81 -5.92
CA ARG A 72 -0.74 -1.03 -7.12
C ARG A 72 -0.72 0.15 -8.08
#